data_AF-A0A5M3YUE3-F1
#
_entry.id   AF-A0A5M3YUE3-F1
#
_cell.length_a   1.000
_cell.length_b   1.000
_cell.length_c   1.000
_cell.angle_alpha   90.00
_cell.angle_beta   90.00
_cell.angle_gamma   90.00
#
_symmetry.space_group_name_H-M   'P 1'
#
loop_
_entity.id
_entity.type
_entity.pdbx_description
1 polymer ?
#
loop_
_entity_poly.entity_id
_entity_poly.type
_entity_poly.pdbx_seq_one_letter_code
_entity_poly.pdbx_strand_id
1 'polypeptide(L)'
;MALRASADEAENVAAGFRLFRDPLPEYATDITSLIADLYAISSSLNRLDDLHKNRAYRQNLAVAHADVELVRTSLNYTFEDIIDFMGELDGVRGPPRDLYRRTWMDLCSFFRTQSHETLSSRLAKYKTFLNELEDYVRNKSPDLQLMATLRVGFKELQFHQEQQLAAQLAAVSLSSPSSASSNSADPGSPVSDRRPPKRRSYERTRPQTSPQSPLSPASGGFIDIPPTVPDAPSSPVTSSATSQTLSSTNTVAEHWAKRVFLDEHTTTLIPNDGECSTCLGEHLPGAKRMLHEQGFEKLVELSFNGDADFRVHFYIREDDHRARILCKSPRTSRGSEYYCLPLNMLEIVCVGSCLQLCRRSKGGKGLIVWANFKFTAIEQLVVFFCTFLALRSQDSGRPVERIRDYELEREQELFGGKIVDDNFLHALRIYRDTVSGAVRLQASVHKGEMKRSPIWTAFITQHIGTRGWMRLAEPKTVVLRTLQRSIFTFPDYNPPLTAQGEHILKFTNRSDATAFVQTISELAAFP
;
A
#
# COMPACT_ATOMS: atom_id res chain seq x y z
N MET A 1 8.33 26.50 -2.96
CA MET A 1 8.28 25.76 -1.66
C MET A 1 6.82 25.58 -1.24
N ALA A 2 6.50 24.59 -0.40
CA ALA A 2 5.11 24.36 0.04
C ALA A 2 4.84 24.95 1.44
N LEU A 3 5.21 26.22 1.65
CA LEU A 3 5.07 26.90 2.94
C LEU A 3 3.60 27.09 3.34
N ARG A 4 2.74 27.38 2.36
CA ARG A 4 1.30 27.49 2.59
C ARG A 4 0.66 26.21 3.14
N ALA A 5 1.11 25.05 2.67
CA ALA A 5 0.60 23.77 3.20
C ALA A 5 0.99 23.56 4.67
N SER A 6 2.23 23.90 5.05
CA SER A 6 2.65 23.86 6.45
C SER A 6 1.94 24.90 7.32
N ALA A 7 1.54 26.05 6.75
CA ALA A 7 0.73 27.04 7.45
C ALA A 7 -0.70 26.53 7.71
N ASP A 8 -1.34 25.93 6.70
CA ASP A 8 -2.66 25.29 6.84
C ASP A 8 -2.60 24.17 7.90
N GLU A 9 -1.52 23.37 7.92
CA GLU A 9 -1.33 22.31 8.91
C GLU A 9 -1.20 22.86 10.35
N ALA A 10 -0.46 23.96 10.54
CA ALA A 10 -0.34 24.61 11.84
C ALA A 10 -1.72 25.05 12.38
N GLU A 11 -2.61 25.51 11.50
CA GLU A 11 -3.98 25.89 11.88
C GLU A 11 -4.86 24.68 12.21
N ASN A 12 -4.69 23.56 11.50
CA ASN A 12 -5.37 22.29 11.80
C ASN A 12 -4.96 21.77 13.19
N VAL A 13 -3.65 21.73 13.48
CA VAL A 13 -3.13 21.33 14.79
C VAL A 13 -3.65 22.26 15.89
N ALA A 14 -3.70 23.58 15.63
CA ALA A 14 -4.27 24.54 16.57
C ALA A 14 -5.77 24.30 16.83
N ALA A 15 -6.53 23.92 15.79
CA ALA A 15 -7.92 23.54 15.92
C ALA A 15 -8.08 22.25 16.74
N GLY A 16 -7.21 21.26 16.54
CA GLY A 16 -7.16 20.03 17.32
C GLY A 16 -6.95 20.28 18.82
N PHE A 17 -6.02 21.17 19.19
CA PHE A 17 -5.80 21.54 20.59
C PHE A 17 -7.00 22.18 21.28
N ARG A 18 -7.94 22.79 20.53
CA ARG A 18 -9.18 23.32 21.13
C ARG A 18 -10.03 22.21 21.76
N LEU A 19 -9.95 20.99 21.23
CA LEU A 19 -10.67 19.83 21.76
C LEU A 19 -10.22 19.46 23.18
N PHE A 20 -8.98 19.76 23.55
CA PHE A 20 -8.44 19.50 24.89
C PHE A 20 -8.81 20.57 25.92
N ARG A 21 -9.18 21.78 25.47
CA ARG A 21 -9.33 22.95 26.36
C ARG A 21 -10.48 22.80 27.35
N ASP A 22 -11.65 22.37 26.87
CA ASP A 22 -12.84 22.25 27.72
C ASP A 22 -12.80 21.02 28.64
N PRO A 23 -12.33 19.83 28.19
CA PRO A 23 -12.17 18.67 29.07
C PRO A 23 -11.08 18.85 30.13
N LEU A 24 -10.07 19.70 29.88
CA LEU A 24 -8.90 19.88 30.75
C LEU A 24 -8.73 21.35 31.21
N PRO A 25 -9.65 21.89 32.03
CA PRO A 25 -9.59 23.26 32.50
C PRO A 25 -8.30 23.56 33.28
N GLU A 26 -7.72 22.56 33.95
CA GLU A 26 -6.43 22.67 34.65
C GLU A 26 -5.25 23.04 33.74
N TYR A 27 -5.31 22.75 32.45
CA TYR A 27 -4.26 23.05 31.46
C TYR A 27 -4.70 24.11 30.44
N ALA A 28 -5.86 24.75 30.64
CA ALA A 28 -6.46 25.65 29.65
C ALA A 28 -5.55 26.82 29.25
N THR A 29 -4.77 27.36 30.18
CA THR A 29 -3.80 28.44 29.91
C THR A 29 -2.69 27.97 28.97
N ASP A 30 -2.09 26.82 29.28
CA ASP A 30 -0.99 26.24 28.49
C ASP A 30 -1.48 25.86 27.09
N ILE A 31 -2.64 25.19 27.00
CA ILE A 31 -3.29 24.85 25.72
C ILE A 31 -3.56 26.11 24.90
N THR A 32 -4.08 27.17 25.52
CA THR A 32 -4.35 28.44 24.83
C THR A 32 -3.06 29.09 24.33
N SER A 33 -1.96 29.00 25.10
CA SER A 33 -0.65 29.48 24.67
C SER A 33 -0.13 28.71 23.45
N LEU A 34 -0.25 27.38 23.44
CA LEU A 34 0.16 26.56 22.28
C LEU A 34 -0.65 26.90 21.03
N ILE A 35 -1.98 27.07 21.17
CA ILE A 35 -2.85 27.50 20.07
C ILE A 35 -2.39 28.86 19.51
N ALA A 36 -2.07 29.82 20.38
CA ALA A 36 -1.59 31.12 19.96
C ALA A 36 -0.23 31.03 19.23
N ASP A 37 0.69 30.20 19.72
CA ASP A 37 1.99 29.97 19.08
C ASP A 37 1.85 29.32 17.69
N LEU A 38 0.94 28.36 17.52
CA LEU A 38 0.66 27.72 16.23
C LEU A 38 0.07 28.70 15.20
N TYR A 39 -0.86 29.56 15.61
CA TYR A 39 -1.36 30.62 14.73
C TYR A 39 -0.29 31.66 14.38
N ALA A 40 0.61 31.98 15.32
CA ALA A 40 1.75 32.84 15.03
C ALA A 40 2.70 32.20 14.00
N ILE A 41 2.97 30.89 14.12
CA ILE A 41 3.76 30.12 13.16
C ILE A 41 3.08 30.10 11.78
N SER A 42 1.77 29.82 11.70
CA SER A 42 1.00 29.92 10.44
C SER A 42 1.16 31.30 9.79
N SER A 43 1.04 32.38 10.58
CA SER A 43 1.19 33.74 10.09
C SER A 43 2.59 34.00 9.51
N SER A 44 3.65 33.59 10.21
CA SER A 44 5.03 33.75 9.73
C SER A 44 5.30 32.93 8.46
N LEU A 45 4.78 31.71 8.37
CA LEU A 45 4.88 30.88 7.15
C LEU A 45 4.18 31.50 5.95
N ASN A 46 2.97 32.05 6.14
CA ASN A 46 2.24 32.77 5.09
C ASN A 46 2.97 34.03 4.62
N ARG A 47 3.56 34.81 5.55
CA ARG A 47 4.37 35.99 5.19
C ARG A 47 5.62 35.61 4.39
N LEU A 48 6.30 34.53 4.77
CA LEU A 48 7.45 34.00 4.01
C LEU A 48 7.04 33.47 2.63
N ASP A 49 5.86 32.83 2.50
CA ASP A 49 5.31 32.41 1.22
C ASP A 49 4.99 33.61 0.29
N ASP A 50 4.48 34.70 0.86
CA ASP A 50 4.23 35.93 0.11
C ASP A 50 5.52 36.65 -0.30
N LEU A 51 6.54 36.65 0.57
CA LEU A 51 7.88 37.13 0.22
C LEU A 51 8.51 36.29 -0.90
N HIS A 52 8.24 34.98 -0.94
CA HIS A 52 8.68 34.09 -2.02
C HIS A 52 8.11 34.46 -3.39
N LYS A 53 6.92 35.03 -3.43
CA LYS A 53 6.27 35.49 -4.68
C LYS A 53 6.83 36.84 -5.16
N ASN A 54 7.44 37.63 -4.28
CA ASN A 54 7.92 38.96 -4.60
C ASN A 54 9.36 38.93 -5.18
N ARG A 55 9.52 39.47 -6.39
CA ARG A 55 10.81 39.49 -7.10
C ARG A 55 11.90 40.30 -6.38
N ALA A 56 11.52 41.29 -5.56
CA ALA A 56 12.47 42.16 -4.87
C ALA A 56 13.35 41.42 -3.84
N TYR A 57 12.87 40.31 -3.28
CA TYR A 57 13.56 39.57 -2.22
C TYR A 57 14.19 38.25 -2.70
N ARG A 58 14.20 38.00 -4.01
CA ARG A 58 14.62 36.71 -4.60
C ARG A 58 16.04 36.29 -4.21
N GLN A 59 16.97 37.23 -4.14
CA GLN A 59 18.37 36.93 -3.82
C GLN A 59 18.53 36.47 -2.37
N ASN A 60 17.98 37.21 -1.41
CA ASN A 60 18.05 36.87 0.01
C ASN A 60 17.33 35.55 0.31
N LEU A 61 16.22 35.32 -0.38
CA LEU A 61 15.46 34.10 -0.22
C LEU A 61 16.19 32.86 -0.78
N ALA A 62 16.99 33.03 -1.83
CA ALA A 62 17.85 31.95 -2.33
C ALA A 62 18.89 31.54 -1.28
N VAL A 63 19.43 32.51 -0.52
CA VAL A 63 20.37 32.24 0.58
C VAL A 63 19.66 31.62 1.78
N ALA A 64 18.47 32.14 2.15
CA ALA A 64 17.68 31.62 3.27
C ALA A 64 16.98 30.28 2.97
N HIS A 65 16.99 29.80 1.72
CA HIS A 65 16.22 28.63 1.28
C HIS A 65 16.53 27.37 2.11
N ALA A 66 17.81 27.11 2.40
CA ALA A 66 18.21 25.94 3.18
C ALA A 66 17.65 25.97 4.61
N ASP A 67 17.62 27.16 5.22
CA ASP A 67 17.08 27.33 6.57
C ASP A 67 15.56 27.25 6.58
N VAL A 68 14.90 27.81 5.57
CA VAL A 68 13.44 27.70 5.41
C VAL A 68 13.03 26.22 5.26
N GLU A 69 13.75 25.43 4.45
CA GLU A 69 13.45 23.99 4.30
C GLU A 69 13.81 23.17 5.53
N LEU A 70 14.88 23.50 6.26
CA LEU A 70 15.24 22.86 7.53
C LEU A 70 14.10 23.00 8.55
N VAL A 71 13.63 24.23 8.74
CA VAL A 71 12.53 24.54 9.67
C VAL A 71 11.24 23.89 9.25
N ARG A 72 10.89 23.99 7.96
CA ARG A 72 9.67 23.40 7.42
C ARG A 72 9.63 21.89 7.65
N THR A 73 10.74 21.20 7.39
CA THR A 73 10.85 19.75 7.57
C THR A 73 10.68 19.36 9.04
N SER A 74 11.44 20.00 9.94
CA SER A 74 11.38 19.69 11.38
C SER A 74 10.02 20.04 12.01
N LEU A 75 9.40 21.15 11.56
CA LEU A 75 8.07 21.56 11.99
C LEU A 75 7.01 20.55 11.55
N ASN A 76 7.06 20.05 10.32
CA ASN A 76 6.14 19.02 9.85
C ASN A 76 6.25 17.74 10.68
N TYR A 77 7.46 17.26 11.02
CA TYR A 77 7.60 16.12 11.94
C TYR A 77 6.93 16.39 13.29
N THR A 78 7.10 17.59 13.85
CA THR A 78 6.44 17.96 15.11
C THR A 78 4.91 17.97 14.96
N PHE A 79 4.37 18.39 13.81
CA PHE A 79 2.92 18.36 13.57
C PHE A 79 2.38 16.94 13.45
N GLU A 80 3.04 16.08 12.68
CA GLU A 80 2.67 14.66 12.57
C GLU A 80 2.70 13.98 13.95
N ASP A 81 3.76 14.20 14.75
CA ASP A 81 3.84 13.69 16.12
C ASP A 81 2.61 14.11 16.95
N ILE A 82 2.19 15.38 16.86
CA ILE A 82 1.00 15.88 17.59
C ILE A 82 -0.29 15.24 17.06
N ILE A 83 -0.42 15.14 15.74
CA ILE A 83 -1.60 14.59 15.07
C ILE A 83 -1.78 13.11 15.43
N ASP A 84 -0.69 12.35 15.52
CA ASP A 84 -0.73 10.94 15.93
C ASP A 84 -1.34 10.77 17.33
N PHE A 85 -0.94 11.60 18.30
CA PHE A 85 -1.56 11.59 19.64
C PHE A 85 -3.03 12.04 19.59
N MET A 86 -3.37 13.01 18.75
CA MET A 86 -4.77 13.43 18.60
C MET A 86 -5.64 12.35 17.93
N GLY A 87 -5.06 11.54 17.03
CA GLY A 87 -5.71 10.42 16.37
C GLY A 87 -6.18 9.33 17.34
N GLU A 88 -5.55 9.20 18.52
CA GLU A 88 -6.02 8.30 19.58
C GLU A 88 -7.40 8.70 20.15
N LEU A 89 -7.80 9.96 19.96
CA LEU A 89 -9.10 10.49 20.39
C LEU A 89 -10.18 10.33 19.31
N ASP A 90 -9.77 10.10 18.05
CA ASP A 90 -10.68 9.92 16.92
C ASP A 90 -11.34 8.53 16.95
N GLY A 91 -12.67 8.52 16.85
CA GLY A 91 -13.47 7.28 16.88
C GLY A 91 -14.24 7.05 18.19
N VAL A 92 -13.97 7.81 19.25
CA VAL A 92 -14.72 7.75 20.51
C VAL A 92 -15.71 8.91 20.60
N ARG A 93 -17.01 8.62 20.52
CA ARG A 93 -18.06 9.66 20.59
C ARG A 93 -18.15 10.22 22.02
N GLY A 94 -17.64 11.43 22.23
CA GLY A 94 -17.55 12.05 23.55
C GLY A 94 -16.53 11.34 24.43
N PRO A 95 -15.22 11.45 24.13
CA PRO A 95 -14.18 10.73 24.87
C PRO A 95 -14.23 11.10 26.35
N PRO A 96 -14.08 10.12 27.26
CA PRO A 96 -14.09 10.40 28.69
C PRO A 96 -12.94 11.36 29.03
N ARG A 97 -13.17 12.28 29.99
CA ARG A 97 -12.17 13.28 30.43
C ARG A 97 -10.81 12.66 30.76
N ASP A 98 -10.81 11.45 31.30
CA ASP A 98 -9.59 10.72 31.63
C ASP A 98 -8.76 10.33 30.41
N LEU A 99 -9.39 10.09 29.24
CA LEU A 99 -8.66 9.82 28.01
C LEU A 99 -7.95 11.09 27.51
N TYR A 100 -8.66 12.23 27.46
CA TYR A 100 -8.04 13.52 27.16
C TYR A 100 -6.86 13.83 28.09
N ARG A 101 -7.01 13.57 29.40
CA ARG A 101 -5.95 13.80 30.37
C ARG A 101 -4.73 12.92 30.14
N ARG A 102 -4.93 11.63 29.84
CA ARG A 102 -3.84 10.68 29.54
C ARG A 102 -3.11 11.09 28.27
N THR A 103 -3.83 11.25 27.16
CA THR A 103 -3.26 11.68 25.88
C THR A 103 -2.49 13.00 26.01
N TRP A 104 -3.00 13.96 26.79
CA TRP A 104 -2.29 15.22 27.06
C TRP A 104 -0.98 15.01 27.86
N MET A 105 -0.99 14.16 28.88
CA MET A 105 0.21 13.84 29.66
C MET A 105 1.24 13.07 28.82
N ASP A 106 0.78 12.14 27.99
CA ASP A 106 1.63 11.34 27.10
C ASP A 106 2.29 12.22 26.03
N LEU A 107 1.52 13.12 25.41
CA LEU A 107 2.02 14.17 24.52
C LEU A 107 3.11 15.02 25.21
N CYS A 108 2.83 15.52 26.42
CA CYS A 108 3.79 16.33 27.17
C CYS A 108 5.06 15.56 27.53
N SER A 109 4.92 14.28 27.90
CA SER A 109 6.03 13.38 28.24
C SER A 109 6.90 13.06 27.02
N PHE A 110 6.27 12.84 25.86
CA PHE A 110 6.92 12.55 24.61
C PHE A 110 7.91 13.65 24.21
N PHE A 111 7.47 14.91 24.18
CA PHE A 111 8.34 16.02 23.78
C PHE A 111 9.51 16.24 24.75
N ARG A 112 9.27 16.05 26.05
CA ARG A 112 10.34 16.11 27.07
C ARG A 112 11.35 14.98 26.92
N THR A 113 10.92 13.82 26.45
CA THR A 113 11.80 12.64 26.27
C THR A 113 12.56 12.71 24.95
N GLN A 114 11.94 13.23 23.88
CA GLN A 114 12.51 13.28 22.54
C GLN A 114 13.68 14.28 22.42
N SER A 115 13.56 15.49 22.98
CA SER A 115 14.60 16.53 22.84
C SER A 115 14.88 17.30 24.12
N HIS A 116 14.51 16.77 25.28
CA HIS A 116 14.70 17.40 26.59
C HIS A 116 14.04 18.79 26.72
N GLU A 117 13.04 19.09 25.89
CA GLU A 117 12.34 20.38 25.89
C GLU A 117 10.82 20.19 25.91
N THR A 118 10.09 21.22 26.28
CA THR A 118 8.62 21.19 26.21
C THR A 118 8.14 21.55 24.81
N LEU A 119 6.94 21.08 24.44
CA LEU A 119 6.32 21.48 23.17
C LEU A 119 6.25 23.01 23.02
N SER A 120 5.90 23.73 24.08
CA SER A 120 5.89 25.21 24.07
C SER A 120 7.27 25.80 23.77
N SER A 121 8.35 25.27 24.38
CA SER A 121 9.71 25.72 24.09
C SER A 121 10.12 25.46 22.64
N ARG A 122 9.75 24.29 22.09
CA ARG A 122 10.00 23.94 20.70
C ARG A 122 9.24 24.86 19.72
N LEU A 123 7.96 25.09 19.95
CA LEU A 123 7.16 26.03 19.14
C LEU A 123 7.70 27.46 19.22
N ALA A 124 8.14 27.89 20.40
CA ALA A 124 8.79 29.19 20.56
C ALA A 124 10.07 29.30 19.71
N LYS A 125 10.91 28.25 19.65
CA LYS A 125 12.08 28.21 18.77
C LYS A 125 11.71 28.31 17.31
N TYR A 126 10.69 27.57 16.85
CA TYR A 126 10.20 27.66 15.46
C TYR A 126 9.74 29.08 15.13
N LYS A 127 8.90 29.67 15.98
CA LYS A 127 8.40 31.03 15.83
C LYS A 127 9.52 32.05 15.77
N THR A 128 10.47 32.00 16.72
CA THR A 128 11.62 32.92 16.75
C THR A 128 12.45 32.79 15.49
N PHE A 129 12.78 31.57 15.06
CA PHE A 129 13.62 31.39 13.88
C PHE A 129 12.92 31.79 12.58
N LEU A 130 11.60 31.55 12.45
CA LEU A 130 10.81 32.03 11.31
C LEU A 130 10.75 33.56 11.25
N ASN A 131 10.68 34.23 12.40
CA ASN A 131 10.71 35.69 12.46
C ASN A 131 12.07 36.26 12.06
N GLU A 132 13.17 35.68 12.56
CA GLU A 132 14.53 36.06 12.15
C GLU A 132 14.76 35.82 10.66
N LEU A 133 14.22 34.72 10.10
CA LEU A 133 14.26 34.45 8.66
C LEU A 133 13.44 35.48 7.87
N GLU A 134 12.27 35.89 8.36
CA GLU A 134 11.48 36.95 7.73
C GLU A 134 12.27 38.28 7.70
N ASP A 135 12.86 38.65 8.83
CA ASP A 135 13.64 39.89 8.96
C ASP A 135 14.91 39.85 8.10
N TYR A 136 15.61 38.71 8.03
CA TYR A 136 16.72 38.48 7.10
C TYR A 136 16.28 38.67 5.64
N VAL A 137 15.19 38.03 5.22
CA VAL A 137 14.69 38.11 3.83
C VAL A 137 14.31 39.55 3.47
N ARG A 138 13.73 40.30 4.41
CA ARG A 138 13.33 41.70 4.24
C ARG A 138 14.48 42.72 4.34
N ASN A 139 15.74 42.29 4.48
CA ASN A 139 16.90 43.18 4.74
C ASN A 139 16.73 44.04 6.01
N LYS A 140 16.04 43.52 7.03
CA LYS A 140 16.14 44.10 8.36
C LYS A 140 17.40 43.57 9.05
N SER A 141 17.62 43.93 10.30
CA SER A 141 18.76 43.47 11.10
C SER A 141 18.38 42.25 11.95
N PRO A 142 18.45 41.01 11.42
CA PRO A 142 18.23 39.81 12.21
C PRO A 142 19.42 39.54 13.13
N ASP A 143 19.19 38.80 14.20
CA ASP A 143 20.25 38.27 15.06
C ASP A 143 20.87 37.02 14.42
N LEU A 144 21.95 37.22 13.68
CA LEU A 144 22.66 36.15 12.98
C LEU A 144 23.26 35.10 13.93
N GLN A 145 23.60 35.48 15.17
CA GLN A 145 24.17 34.57 16.15
C GLN A 145 23.08 33.66 16.73
N LEU A 146 21.92 34.24 17.03
CA LEU A 146 20.73 33.50 17.42
C LEU A 146 20.29 32.54 16.30
N MET A 147 20.26 33.00 15.06
CA MET A 147 19.95 32.17 13.90
C MET A 147 20.92 30.99 13.74
N ALA A 148 22.23 31.21 13.93
CA ALA A 148 23.21 30.14 13.87
C ALA A 148 22.99 29.10 14.97
N THR A 149 22.69 29.55 16.19
CA THR A 149 22.39 28.68 17.33
C THR A 149 21.13 27.86 17.08
N LEU A 150 20.05 28.49 16.61
CA LEU A 150 18.78 27.82 16.28
C LEU A 150 18.96 26.83 15.13
N ARG A 151 19.76 27.16 14.12
CA ARG A 151 20.07 26.25 13.00
C ARG A 151 20.77 24.97 13.47
N VAL A 152 21.73 25.07 14.38
CA VAL A 152 22.38 23.88 14.97
C VAL A 152 21.36 23.06 15.75
N GLY A 153 20.55 23.71 16.59
CA GLY A 153 19.50 23.04 17.36
C GLY A 153 18.47 22.33 16.49
N PHE A 154 18.04 22.91 15.36
CA PHE A 154 17.10 22.24 14.44
C PHE A 154 17.72 21.07 13.70
N LYS A 155 19.01 21.11 13.36
CA LYS A 155 19.69 19.96 12.77
C LYS A 155 19.77 18.78 13.74
N GLU A 156 20.08 19.06 15.00
CA GLU A 156 20.10 18.05 16.06
C GLU A 156 18.70 17.49 16.31
N LEU A 157 17.69 18.36 16.44
CA LEU A 157 16.30 17.94 16.59
C LEU A 157 15.83 17.09 15.40
N GLN A 158 16.15 17.50 14.17
CA GLN A 158 15.77 16.75 12.97
C GLN A 158 16.42 15.36 12.96
N PHE A 159 17.70 15.25 13.36
CA PHE A 159 18.36 13.95 13.48
C PHE A 159 17.62 13.04 14.47
N HIS A 160 17.19 13.55 15.63
CA HIS A 160 16.40 12.79 16.59
C HIS A 160 15.02 12.41 16.05
N GLN A 161 14.33 13.32 15.35
CA GLN A 161 13.03 13.05 14.71
C GLN A 161 13.15 11.93 13.66
N GLU A 162 14.18 11.99 12.82
CA GLU A 162 14.45 10.96 11.80
C GLU A 162 14.87 9.62 12.41
N GLN A 163 15.67 9.64 13.49
CA GLN A 163 16.06 8.44 14.22
C GLN A 163 14.87 7.79 14.92
N GLN A 164 13.98 8.58 15.53
CA GLN A 164 12.77 8.06 16.17
C GLN A 164 11.79 7.52 15.15
N LEU A 165 11.60 8.19 14.02
CA LEU A 165 10.83 7.63 12.91
C LEU A 165 11.45 6.30 12.47
N ALA A 166 12.77 6.22 12.33
CA ALA A 166 13.46 4.97 12.00
C ALA A 166 13.31 3.89 13.10
N ALA A 167 13.30 4.29 14.38
CA ALA A 167 13.15 3.40 15.53
C ALA A 167 11.70 2.92 15.72
N GLN A 168 10.69 3.76 15.48
CA GLN A 168 9.29 3.37 15.44
C GLN A 168 9.04 2.41 14.27
N LEU A 169 9.62 2.69 13.10
CA LEU A 169 9.63 1.76 11.97
C LEU A 169 10.32 0.43 12.35
N ALA A 170 11.35 0.45 13.19
CA ALA A 170 12.03 -0.76 13.68
C ALA A 170 11.29 -1.48 14.81
N ALA A 171 10.62 -0.77 15.72
CA ALA A 171 9.90 -1.33 16.87
C ALA A 171 8.56 -1.96 16.45
N VAL A 172 7.87 -1.34 15.48
CA VAL A 172 6.68 -1.93 14.84
C VAL A 172 7.04 -3.22 14.07
N SER A 173 8.29 -3.34 13.58
CA SER A 173 8.81 -4.57 12.99
C SER A 173 9.07 -5.72 13.99
N LEU A 174 8.97 -5.48 15.32
CA LEU A 174 9.30 -6.45 16.38
C LEU A 174 8.11 -6.85 17.28
N SER A 175 6.96 -6.19 17.16
CA SER A 175 5.78 -6.48 17.99
C SER A 175 4.86 -7.53 17.35
N SER A 176 4.98 -8.79 17.77
CA SER A 176 3.98 -9.84 17.49
C SER A 176 2.69 -9.61 18.31
N PRO A 177 1.48 -9.77 17.74
CA PRO A 177 0.25 -9.45 18.46
C PRO A 177 -0.14 -10.56 19.44
N SER A 178 0.06 -10.28 20.74
CA SER A 178 -0.61 -11.00 21.82
C SER A 178 -1.96 -10.33 22.11
N SER A 179 -3.02 -11.07 21.81
CA SER A 179 -4.44 -10.90 22.19
C SER A 179 -4.79 -9.78 23.18
N ALA A 180 -5.59 -8.82 22.74
CA ALA A 180 -6.58 -8.14 23.56
C ALA A 180 -7.87 -7.90 22.76
N SER A 181 -8.94 -8.50 23.27
CA SER A 181 -10.32 -8.45 22.81
C SER A 181 -10.99 -7.11 23.08
N SER A 182 -11.75 -6.55 22.12
CA SER A 182 -13.11 -6.05 22.38
C SER A 182 -13.85 -5.55 21.14
N ASN A 183 -15.15 -5.86 21.16
CA ASN A 183 -16.21 -5.68 20.19
C ASN A 183 -16.50 -4.26 19.66
N SER A 184 -16.90 -4.25 18.38
CA SER A 184 -18.10 -3.61 17.80
C SER A 184 -18.11 -2.15 17.31
N ALA A 185 -18.57 -2.07 16.04
CA ALA A 185 -19.54 -1.13 15.45
C ALA A 185 -19.08 0.26 14.94
N ASP A 186 -18.90 0.31 13.61
CA ASP A 186 -19.05 1.49 12.74
C ASP A 186 -20.38 2.25 12.98
N PRO A 187 -20.40 3.59 12.80
CA PRO A 187 -20.88 4.13 11.52
C PRO A 187 -20.13 5.38 11.01
N GLY A 188 -20.09 5.50 9.67
CA GLY A 188 -19.36 6.54 8.93
C GLY A 188 -20.05 7.89 8.73
N SER A 189 -19.33 8.80 8.06
CA SER A 189 -19.78 10.11 7.54
C SER A 189 -18.74 10.63 6.48
N PRO A 190 -18.91 11.81 5.82
CA PRO A 190 -19.32 11.96 4.41
C PRO A 190 -18.25 12.51 3.43
N VAL A 191 -18.65 12.63 2.15
CA VAL A 191 -17.86 12.89 0.92
C VAL A 191 -18.08 14.31 0.37
N SER A 192 -17.04 14.93 -0.23
CA SER A 192 -17.06 15.73 -1.51
C SER A 192 -15.63 16.21 -1.82
N ASP A 193 -15.08 16.28 -3.05
CA ASP A 193 -15.63 16.32 -4.40
C ASP A 193 -14.64 15.73 -5.45
N ARG A 194 -15.17 14.94 -6.40
CA ARG A 194 -14.80 14.87 -7.83
C ARG A 194 -15.74 13.87 -8.53
N ARG A 195 -16.44 14.31 -9.59
CA ARG A 195 -17.32 13.49 -10.46
C ARG A 195 -16.96 13.75 -11.94
N PRO A 196 -17.40 12.90 -12.90
CA PRO A 196 -17.87 11.50 -12.79
C PRO A 196 -17.05 10.53 -13.68
N PRO A 197 -17.17 9.21 -13.49
CA PRO A 197 -18.06 8.48 -14.41
C PRO A 197 -18.92 7.37 -13.76
N LYS A 198 -20.10 7.20 -14.36
CA LYS A 198 -21.09 6.11 -14.37
C LYS A 198 -21.48 5.40 -13.05
N ARG A 199 -22.81 5.37 -12.86
CA ARG A 199 -23.59 4.77 -11.75
C ARG A 199 -23.01 3.47 -11.18
N ARG A 200 -22.69 3.49 -9.89
CA ARG A 200 -22.51 2.31 -9.04
C ARG A 200 -23.88 1.79 -8.58
N SER A 201 -24.13 0.49 -8.73
CA SER A 201 -25.43 -0.17 -8.53
C SER A 201 -25.64 -0.82 -7.16
N TYR A 202 -24.77 -0.57 -6.17
CA TYR A 202 -24.82 -1.30 -4.89
C TYR A 202 -25.47 -0.54 -3.72
N GLU A 203 -25.96 0.69 -3.90
CA GLU A 203 -26.78 1.37 -2.88
C GLU A 203 -28.27 1.28 -3.24
N ARG A 204 -28.91 0.19 -2.78
CA ARG A 204 -30.37 0.14 -2.69
C ARG A 204 -30.75 -0.01 -1.22
N THR A 205 -31.17 1.09 -0.59
CA THR A 205 -31.82 1.10 0.72
C THR A 205 -33.18 0.39 0.58
N ARG A 206 -33.48 -0.59 1.43
CA ARG A 206 -34.81 -1.23 1.50
C ARG A 206 -35.39 -1.16 2.92
N PRO A 207 -36.73 -1.00 3.08
CA PRO A 207 -37.39 -0.89 4.39
C PRO A 207 -37.34 -2.18 5.20
N GLN A 208 -37.24 -2.02 6.51
CA GLN A 208 -37.28 -3.07 7.52
C GLN A 208 -38.68 -3.69 7.63
N THR A 209 -38.76 -5.02 7.60
CA THR A 209 -39.82 -5.81 8.22
C THR A 209 -39.25 -7.18 8.62
N SER A 210 -39.25 -7.47 9.92
CA SER A 210 -39.18 -8.83 10.49
C SER A 210 -40.63 -9.35 10.65
N PRO A 211 -40.92 -10.68 10.71
CA PRO A 211 -40.60 -11.48 11.91
C PRO A 211 -40.37 -13.01 11.74
N GLN A 212 -39.69 -13.55 12.77
CA GLN A 212 -39.88 -14.84 13.48
C GLN A 212 -39.64 -16.22 12.83
N SER A 213 -38.77 -16.99 13.52
CA SER A 213 -38.67 -18.47 13.51
C SER A 213 -39.71 -19.11 14.43
N PRO A 214 -39.98 -20.43 14.31
CA PRO A 214 -39.38 -21.36 15.29
C PRO A 214 -39.07 -22.82 14.83
N LEU A 215 -38.04 -23.37 15.49
CA LEU A 215 -37.87 -24.72 16.11
C LEU A 215 -37.85 -26.04 15.30
N SER A 216 -36.85 -26.88 15.66
CA SER A 216 -36.54 -28.28 15.27
C SER A 216 -37.49 -29.34 15.91
N PRO A 217 -37.38 -30.67 15.62
CA PRO A 217 -36.34 -31.52 16.24
C PRO A 217 -35.84 -32.80 15.48
N ALA A 218 -34.60 -33.18 15.84
CA ALA A 218 -33.97 -34.50 16.09
C ALA A 218 -34.30 -35.81 15.31
N SER A 219 -33.23 -36.55 14.97
CA SER A 219 -32.94 -38.02 15.12
C SER A 219 -31.84 -38.40 14.11
N GLY A 220 -30.82 -39.24 14.31
CA GLY A 220 -30.39 -40.21 15.31
C GLY A 220 -29.56 -41.30 14.59
N GLY A 221 -28.50 -41.85 15.20
CA GLY A 221 -27.95 -43.16 14.86
C GLY A 221 -26.58 -43.23 14.15
N PHE A 222 -25.60 -43.79 14.87
CA PHE A 222 -24.25 -44.21 14.48
C PHE A 222 -24.22 -45.40 13.50
N ILE A 223 -23.09 -45.60 12.79
CA ILE A 223 -22.22 -46.82 12.84
C ILE A 223 -20.98 -46.63 11.93
N ASP A 224 -19.80 -46.87 12.52
CA ASP A 224 -18.46 -47.04 11.93
C ASP A 224 -18.25 -48.43 11.31
N ILE A 225 -17.61 -48.50 10.13
CA ILE A 225 -16.80 -49.65 9.68
C ILE A 225 -15.69 -49.13 8.72
N PRO A 226 -14.39 -49.35 8.96
CA PRO A 226 -13.32 -49.04 8.00
C PRO A 226 -12.88 -50.28 7.21
N PRO A 227 -12.25 -50.10 6.03
CA PRO A 227 -11.10 -50.96 5.74
C PRO A 227 -9.91 -50.27 5.04
N THR A 228 -8.72 -50.58 5.58
CA THR A 228 -7.57 -51.24 4.94
C THR A 228 -6.70 -50.50 3.90
N VAL A 229 -5.44 -50.34 4.31
CA VAL A 229 -4.23 -50.01 3.51
C VAL A 229 -3.71 -51.27 2.80
N PRO A 230 -3.09 -51.14 1.61
CA PRO A 230 -1.98 -52.03 1.28
C PRO A 230 -0.72 -51.31 0.75
N ASP A 231 0.41 -51.65 1.40
CA ASP A 231 1.73 -52.04 0.90
C ASP A 231 2.43 -51.30 -0.27
N ALA A 232 3.62 -50.78 0.05
CA ALA A 232 4.76 -50.66 -0.86
C ALA A 232 5.48 -52.03 -0.96
N PRO A 233 6.20 -52.39 -2.05
CA PRO A 233 7.57 -51.89 -2.21
C PRO A 233 8.16 -51.86 -3.64
N SER A 234 9.43 -51.40 -3.70
CA SER A 234 10.51 -51.79 -4.63
C SER A 234 10.82 -50.91 -5.86
N SER A 235 12.02 -50.33 -5.85
CA SER A 235 12.81 -49.86 -7.00
C SER A 235 13.89 -50.92 -7.35
N PRO A 236 14.83 -50.72 -8.30
CA PRO A 236 14.86 -49.84 -9.49
C PRO A 236 15.28 -50.60 -10.79
N VAL A 237 15.08 -50.02 -11.98
CA VAL A 237 15.95 -50.32 -13.15
C VAL A 237 16.22 -49.05 -13.95
N THR A 238 17.52 -48.82 -14.17
CA THR A 238 18.23 -47.77 -14.91
C THR A 238 17.86 -47.65 -16.40
N SER A 239 17.80 -46.41 -16.92
CA SER A 239 18.52 -45.97 -18.14
C SER A 239 18.42 -44.45 -18.37
N SER A 240 19.49 -43.75 -17.97
CA SER A 240 20.21 -42.63 -18.62
C SER A 240 19.51 -41.67 -19.61
N ALA A 241 19.37 -40.40 -19.21
CA ALA A 241 19.64 -39.21 -20.03
C ALA A 241 19.87 -37.94 -19.17
N THR A 242 21.14 -37.54 -19.08
CA THR A 242 21.71 -36.18 -18.96
C THR A 242 21.09 -35.11 -18.02
N SER A 243 21.70 -34.99 -16.84
CA SER A 243 22.04 -33.76 -16.09
C SER A 243 20.99 -32.66 -15.93
N GLN A 244 20.01 -32.87 -15.05
CA GLN A 244 19.48 -31.81 -14.19
C GLN A 244 20.12 -31.97 -12.80
N THR A 245 20.80 -30.94 -12.32
CA THR A 245 21.29 -30.87 -10.94
C THR A 245 20.10 -30.73 -9.99
N LEU A 246 19.51 -31.86 -9.62
CA LEU A 246 18.69 -32.01 -8.42
C LEU A 246 19.64 -32.10 -7.22
N SER A 247 20.01 -30.95 -6.66
CA SER A 247 20.48 -30.92 -5.27
C SER A 247 19.26 -31.11 -4.38
N SER A 248 19.08 -32.34 -3.92
CA SER A 248 18.21 -32.71 -2.83
C SER A 248 18.83 -32.23 -1.51
N THR A 249 18.57 -30.97 -1.17
CA THR A 249 18.84 -30.40 0.16
C THR A 249 17.77 -29.36 0.45
N ASN A 250 16.89 -29.65 1.42
CA ASN A 250 15.87 -28.79 2.01
C ASN A 250 14.91 -28.10 1.03
N THR A 251 13.70 -28.68 0.88
CA THR A 251 12.55 -27.95 0.33
C THR A 251 12.12 -26.84 1.29
N VAL A 252 12.88 -25.74 1.31
CA VAL A 252 12.38 -24.44 1.73
C VAL A 252 11.20 -24.16 0.79
N ALA A 253 10.01 -23.98 1.34
CA ALA A 253 8.80 -23.73 0.56
C ALA A 253 9.07 -22.61 -0.44
N GLU A 254 9.03 -22.93 -1.73
CA GLU A 254 9.39 -21.98 -2.78
C GLU A 254 8.36 -20.83 -2.80
N HIS A 255 8.84 -19.60 -2.61
CA HIS A 255 7.99 -18.40 -2.53
C HIS A 255 7.09 -18.26 -3.77
N TRP A 256 5.81 -17.94 -3.56
CA TRP A 256 4.77 -17.90 -4.62
C TRP A 256 5.17 -17.07 -5.85
N ALA A 257 5.88 -15.96 -5.64
CA ALA A 257 6.32 -15.08 -6.72
C ALA A 257 7.22 -15.78 -7.76
N LYS A 258 7.99 -16.80 -7.37
CA LYS A 258 8.78 -17.60 -8.32
C LYS A 258 7.87 -18.40 -9.24
N ARG A 259 6.88 -19.08 -8.67
CA ARG A 259 5.92 -19.93 -9.38
C ARG A 259 5.10 -19.15 -10.40
N VAL A 260 4.61 -17.98 -10.00
CA VAL A 260 3.74 -17.14 -10.85
C VAL A 260 4.38 -16.74 -12.18
N PHE A 261 5.71 -16.59 -12.25
CA PHE A 261 6.43 -16.29 -13.50
C PHE A 261 6.94 -17.54 -14.24
N LEU A 262 6.88 -18.72 -13.61
CA LEU A 262 7.18 -20.02 -14.24
C LEU A 262 5.95 -20.66 -14.88
N ASP A 263 4.75 -20.33 -14.40
CA ASP A 263 3.50 -20.82 -14.96
C ASP A 263 3.35 -20.42 -16.44
N GLU A 264 2.85 -21.32 -17.29
CA GLU A 264 2.58 -21.03 -18.69
C GLU A 264 1.29 -20.22 -18.84
N HIS A 265 1.37 -18.91 -19.05
CA HIS A 265 0.17 -18.10 -19.33
C HIS A 265 -0.19 -18.12 -20.82
N THR A 266 -1.48 -17.91 -21.12
CA THR A 266 -1.88 -17.49 -22.46
C THR A 266 -1.11 -16.22 -22.84
N THR A 267 -0.89 -16.02 -24.14
CA THR A 267 -0.16 -14.85 -24.64
C THR A 267 -1.06 -14.10 -25.61
N THR A 268 -1.76 -13.10 -25.11
CA THR A 268 -2.58 -12.19 -25.90
C THR A 268 -1.79 -10.92 -26.14
N LEU A 269 -1.43 -10.68 -27.40
CA LEU A 269 -0.59 -9.55 -27.79
C LEU A 269 -1.32 -8.22 -27.55
N ILE A 270 -0.55 -7.22 -27.08
CA ILE A 270 -0.99 -5.83 -26.96
C ILE A 270 -0.24 -4.95 -27.97
N PRO A 271 -0.78 -3.76 -28.32
CA PRO A 271 -0.10 -2.85 -29.23
C PRO A 271 1.32 -2.52 -28.77
N ASN A 272 2.25 -2.33 -29.71
CA ASN A 272 3.63 -2.01 -29.37
C ASN A 272 3.82 -0.50 -29.09
N ASP A 273 2.95 0.09 -28.28
CA ASP A 273 2.97 1.52 -27.94
C ASP A 273 3.72 1.80 -26.62
N GLY A 274 4.15 3.05 -26.45
CA GLY A 274 4.88 3.50 -25.26
C GLY A 274 6.41 3.38 -25.35
N GLU A 275 7.06 3.98 -24.35
CA GLU A 275 8.52 4.09 -24.25
C GLU A 275 9.20 2.74 -23.97
N CYS A 276 10.49 2.62 -24.31
CA CYS A 276 11.26 1.41 -24.04
C CYS A 276 11.44 1.17 -22.53
N SER A 277 11.73 -0.08 -22.14
CA SER A 277 11.98 -0.36 -20.72
C SER A 277 13.27 0.32 -20.27
N THR A 278 13.20 1.12 -19.20
CA THR A 278 14.33 1.91 -18.69
C THR A 278 14.14 2.23 -17.21
N CYS A 279 15.22 2.62 -16.54
CA CYS A 279 15.17 3.13 -15.18
C CYS A 279 15.77 4.54 -15.13
N LEU A 280 15.01 5.47 -14.55
CA LEU A 280 15.36 6.88 -14.35
C LEU A 280 15.80 7.15 -12.90
N GLY A 281 16.03 6.09 -12.13
CA GLY A 281 16.44 6.17 -10.74
C GLY A 281 17.87 6.68 -10.56
N GLU A 282 18.21 6.97 -9.31
CA GLU A 282 19.59 7.28 -8.94
C GLU A 282 20.39 5.98 -8.81
N HIS A 283 21.57 5.95 -9.44
CA HIS A 283 22.44 4.78 -9.37
C HIS A 283 22.87 4.50 -7.92
N LEU A 284 22.69 3.26 -7.48
CA LEU A 284 23.13 2.77 -6.18
C LEU A 284 24.31 1.79 -6.34
N PRO A 285 25.56 2.26 -6.13
CA PRO A 285 26.74 1.40 -6.16
C PRO A 285 26.65 0.31 -5.09
N GLY A 286 26.98 -0.93 -5.45
CA GLY A 286 26.99 -2.05 -4.50
C GLY A 286 25.61 -2.52 -4.03
N ALA A 287 24.53 -2.13 -4.70
CA ALA A 287 23.15 -2.47 -4.32
C ALA A 287 22.95 -3.97 -4.01
N LYS A 288 23.50 -4.88 -4.83
CA LYS A 288 23.39 -6.33 -4.60
C LYS A 288 24.05 -6.79 -3.31
N ARG A 289 25.23 -6.24 -2.99
CA ARG A 289 25.95 -6.56 -1.74
C ARG A 289 25.17 -6.02 -0.54
N MET A 290 24.68 -4.79 -0.62
CA MET A 290 23.83 -4.19 0.41
C MET A 290 22.57 -5.03 0.67
N LEU A 291 21.89 -5.50 -0.38
CA LEU A 291 20.70 -6.36 -0.26
C LEU A 291 21.04 -7.66 0.49
N HIS A 292 22.12 -8.34 0.08
CA HIS A 292 22.58 -9.56 0.73
C HIS A 292 22.97 -9.32 2.20
N GLU A 293 23.72 -8.26 2.50
CA GLU A 293 24.13 -7.89 3.87
C GLU A 293 22.92 -7.56 4.77
N GLN A 294 21.82 -7.08 4.19
CA GLN A 294 20.58 -6.77 4.92
C GLN A 294 19.60 -7.97 5.02
N GLY A 295 19.99 -9.15 4.55
CA GLY A 295 19.18 -10.38 4.60
C GLY A 295 18.12 -10.49 3.51
N PHE A 296 18.25 -9.75 2.40
CA PHE A 296 17.33 -9.87 1.28
C PHE A 296 17.74 -11.01 0.34
N GLU A 297 16.78 -11.87 0.02
CA GLU A 297 16.89 -12.94 -0.96
C GLU A 297 16.27 -12.56 -2.30
N LYS A 298 16.87 -13.01 -3.40
CA LYS A 298 16.36 -12.76 -4.75
C LYS A 298 15.20 -13.71 -5.04
N LEU A 299 14.03 -13.16 -5.33
CA LEU A 299 12.85 -13.93 -5.70
C LEU A 299 12.85 -14.30 -7.17
N VAL A 300 12.75 -13.30 -8.06
CA VAL A 300 12.64 -13.51 -9.50
C VAL A 300 13.51 -12.52 -10.25
N GLU A 301 13.93 -12.93 -11.45
CA GLU A 301 14.68 -12.13 -12.41
C GLU A 301 13.91 -12.09 -13.73
N LEU A 302 13.51 -10.90 -14.13
CA LEU A 302 12.76 -10.64 -15.36
C LEU A 302 13.65 -9.90 -16.35
N SER A 303 13.64 -10.33 -17.60
CA SER A 303 14.41 -9.70 -18.68
C SER A 303 13.47 -8.88 -19.54
N PHE A 304 13.83 -7.62 -19.80
CA PHE A 304 13.08 -6.74 -20.70
C PHE A 304 13.98 -6.28 -21.85
N ASN A 305 13.34 -5.89 -22.96
CA ASN A 305 14.01 -5.41 -24.19
C ASN A 305 14.92 -6.45 -24.88
N GLY A 306 14.70 -7.75 -24.66
CA GLY A 306 15.47 -8.82 -25.30
C GLY A 306 16.98 -8.71 -25.02
N ASP A 307 17.78 -8.56 -26.08
CA ASP A 307 19.25 -8.58 -26.08
C ASP A 307 19.93 -7.44 -25.30
N ALA A 308 19.19 -6.43 -24.85
CA ALA A 308 19.73 -5.25 -24.20
C ALA A 308 20.20 -5.47 -22.74
N ASP A 309 20.12 -6.67 -22.15
CA ASP A 309 20.56 -6.98 -20.77
C ASP A 309 19.93 -6.09 -19.67
N PHE A 310 18.80 -5.43 -19.96
CA PHE A 310 18.00 -4.76 -18.94
C PHE A 310 17.25 -5.82 -18.13
N ARG A 311 17.54 -5.88 -16.83
CA ARG A 311 16.95 -6.89 -15.94
C ARG A 311 16.30 -6.23 -14.74
N VAL A 312 15.19 -6.83 -14.31
CA VAL A 312 14.46 -6.41 -13.11
C VAL A 312 14.45 -7.58 -12.15
N HIS A 313 14.76 -7.30 -10.89
CA HIS A 313 14.76 -8.29 -9.83
C HIS A 313 13.82 -7.87 -8.72
N PHE A 314 13.02 -8.81 -8.23
CA PHE A 314 12.36 -8.65 -6.93
C PHE A 314 13.19 -9.33 -5.86
N TYR A 315 13.34 -8.67 -4.73
CA TYR A 315 13.98 -9.18 -3.53
C TYR A 315 12.99 -9.14 -2.38
N ILE A 316 13.05 -10.14 -1.51
CA ILE A 316 12.29 -10.18 -0.26
C ILE A 316 13.23 -10.46 0.90
N ARG A 317 12.89 -9.97 2.09
CA ARG A 317 13.49 -10.44 3.32
C ARG A 317 12.45 -11.27 4.06
N GLU A 318 12.74 -12.54 4.31
CA GLU A 318 11.76 -13.48 4.87
C GLU A 318 11.29 -13.08 6.28
N ASP A 319 12.17 -12.47 7.09
CA ASP A 319 11.86 -12.12 8.49
C ASP A 319 10.70 -11.13 8.63
N ASP A 320 10.54 -10.19 7.69
CA ASP A 320 9.55 -9.12 7.75
C ASP A 320 8.84 -8.86 6.41
N HIS A 321 8.97 -9.80 5.47
CA HIS A 321 8.41 -9.75 4.12
C HIS A 321 8.71 -8.46 3.35
N ARG A 322 9.74 -7.70 3.74
CA ARG A 322 10.08 -6.45 3.07
C ARG A 322 10.47 -6.72 1.64
N ALA A 323 9.85 -6.00 0.72
CA ALA A 323 10.04 -6.22 -0.70
C ALA A 323 10.75 -5.04 -1.36
N ARG A 324 11.76 -5.35 -2.18
CA ARG A 324 12.52 -4.37 -2.95
C ARG A 324 12.51 -4.74 -4.43
N ILE A 325 12.53 -3.73 -5.28
CA ILE A 325 12.78 -3.88 -6.71
C ILE A 325 14.17 -3.35 -7.04
N LEU A 326 14.90 -4.09 -7.87
CA LEU A 326 16.21 -3.71 -8.38
C LEU A 326 16.17 -3.75 -9.91
N CYS A 327 16.43 -2.61 -10.54
CA CYS A 327 16.66 -2.53 -11.98
C CYS A 327 18.16 -2.55 -12.25
N LYS A 328 18.59 -3.36 -13.22
CA LYS A 328 19.93 -3.37 -13.80
C LYS A 328 19.83 -2.81 -15.21
N SER A 329 20.49 -1.68 -15.47
CA SER A 329 20.60 -1.16 -16.83
C SER A 329 21.62 -1.96 -17.67
N PRO A 330 21.47 -1.92 -19.01
CA PRO A 330 22.46 -2.46 -19.93
C PRO A 330 23.87 -1.98 -19.57
N ARG A 331 24.86 -2.85 -19.76
CA ARG A 331 26.26 -2.49 -19.48
C ARG A 331 26.69 -1.35 -20.41
N THR A 332 27.03 -0.20 -19.83
CA THR A 332 27.69 0.88 -20.56
C THR A 332 29.21 0.71 -20.47
N SER A 333 29.99 1.58 -21.12
CA SER A 333 31.45 1.63 -20.98
C SER A 333 31.92 1.79 -19.52
N ARG A 334 31.04 2.25 -18.63
CA ARG A 334 31.29 2.45 -17.19
C ARG A 334 30.85 1.28 -16.30
N GLY A 335 30.32 0.20 -16.88
CA GLY A 335 29.78 -0.94 -16.14
C GLY A 335 28.25 -0.99 -16.14
N SER A 336 27.67 -1.94 -15.42
CA SER A 336 26.21 -2.02 -15.23
C SER A 336 25.79 -1.11 -14.09
N GLU A 337 24.79 -0.26 -14.33
CA GLU A 337 24.21 0.55 -13.27
C GLU A 337 23.03 -0.19 -12.63
N TYR A 338 22.92 -0.03 -11.32
CA TYR A 338 21.89 -0.64 -10.49
C TYR A 338 21.06 0.45 -9.82
N TYR A 339 19.75 0.25 -9.75
CA TYR A 339 18.81 1.17 -9.13
C TYR A 339 17.88 0.36 -8.24
N CYS A 340 17.78 0.71 -6.95
CA CYS A 340 17.01 -0.07 -5.99
C CYS A 340 16.08 0.83 -5.18
N LEU A 341 14.81 0.42 -5.04
CA LEU A 341 13.87 1.04 -4.13
C LEU A 341 12.99 -0.01 -3.44
N PRO A 342 12.52 0.26 -2.20
CA PRO A 342 11.42 -0.46 -1.59
C PRO A 342 10.14 -0.36 -2.44
N LEU A 343 9.34 -1.43 -2.51
CA LEU A 343 8.09 -1.40 -3.28
C LEU A 343 7.07 -0.41 -2.71
N ASN A 344 7.02 -0.25 -1.38
CA ASN A 344 6.10 0.67 -0.70
C ASN A 344 6.41 2.17 -0.93
N MET A 345 7.54 2.51 -1.55
CA MET A 345 7.85 3.88 -1.98
C MET A 345 7.35 4.18 -3.40
N LEU A 346 6.83 3.18 -4.10
CA LEU A 346 6.47 3.25 -5.51
C LEU A 346 4.96 3.04 -5.69
N GLU A 347 4.39 3.80 -6.62
CA GLU A 347 3.06 3.57 -7.20
C GLU A 347 3.22 3.05 -8.62
N ILE A 348 2.30 2.20 -9.08
CA ILE A 348 2.31 1.63 -10.41
C ILE A 348 1.20 2.23 -11.27
N VAL A 349 1.54 2.70 -12.47
CA VAL A 349 0.58 3.32 -13.40
C VAL A 349 0.70 2.63 -14.76
N CYS A 350 -0.43 2.35 -15.39
CA CYS A 350 -0.47 1.79 -16.73
C CYS A 350 -0.57 2.93 -17.76
N VAL A 351 0.40 2.99 -18.69
CA VAL A 351 0.43 3.99 -19.77
C VAL A 351 0.72 3.29 -21.09
N GLY A 352 -0.27 3.22 -21.98
CA GLY A 352 -0.17 2.43 -23.21
C GLY A 352 0.06 0.96 -22.88
N SER A 353 1.09 0.35 -23.45
CA SER A 353 1.52 -1.03 -23.14
C SER A 353 2.69 -1.10 -22.15
N CYS A 354 2.84 -0.06 -21.33
CA CYS A 354 3.88 0.03 -20.31
C CYS A 354 3.30 0.12 -18.89
N LEU A 355 4.03 -0.45 -17.93
CA LEU A 355 3.85 -0.15 -16.51
C LEU A 355 4.96 0.80 -16.06
N GLN A 356 4.55 1.95 -15.54
CA GLN A 356 5.43 2.94 -14.96
C GLN A 356 5.41 2.81 -13.45
N LEU A 357 6.58 2.60 -12.85
CA LEU A 357 6.75 2.74 -11.41
C LEU A 357 7.13 4.19 -11.10
N CYS A 358 6.37 4.82 -10.24
CA CYS A 358 6.48 6.22 -9.92
C CYS A 358 6.75 6.42 -8.43
N ARG A 359 7.67 7.33 -8.09
CA ARG A 359 7.83 7.83 -6.73
C ARG A 359 6.94 9.05 -6.52
N ARG A 360 6.41 9.22 -5.31
CA ARG A 360 5.79 10.51 -4.94
C ARG A 360 6.86 11.59 -4.82
N SER A 361 6.58 12.75 -5.38
CA SER A 361 7.44 13.93 -5.22
C SER A 361 7.50 14.36 -3.75
N LYS A 362 8.64 14.93 -3.33
CA LYS A 362 8.88 15.45 -1.96
C LYS A 362 7.88 16.52 -1.51
N GLY A 363 7.11 17.09 -2.44
CA GLY A 363 6.02 18.04 -2.16
C GLY A 363 4.61 17.45 -2.23
N GLY A 364 4.45 16.13 -2.39
CA GLY A 364 3.17 15.42 -2.43
C GLY A 364 2.25 15.70 -3.64
N LYS A 365 2.60 16.68 -4.49
CA LYS A 365 1.74 17.19 -5.57
C LYS A 365 1.81 16.41 -6.90
N GLY A 366 2.63 15.36 -7.01
CA GLY A 366 2.74 14.61 -8.26
C GLY A 366 3.58 13.33 -8.18
N LEU A 367 3.41 12.48 -9.19
CA LEU A 367 4.16 11.25 -9.42
C LEU A 367 5.35 11.54 -10.35
N ILE A 368 6.53 11.02 -9.99
CA ILE A 368 7.75 11.12 -10.79
C ILE A 368 8.11 9.70 -11.22
N VAL A 369 8.21 9.46 -12.52
CA VAL A 369 8.59 8.15 -13.07
C VAL A 369 9.99 7.76 -12.58
N TRP A 370 10.09 6.56 -12.03
CA TRP A 370 11.33 5.93 -11.57
C TRP A 370 11.77 4.80 -12.50
N ALA A 371 10.83 4.02 -13.02
CA ALA A 371 11.10 3.01 -14.03
C ALA A 371 9.90 2.88 -14.99
N ASN A 372 10.19 2.49 -16.22
CA ASN A 372 9.20 2.15 -17.24
C ASN A 372 9.48 0.71 -17.70
N PHE A 373 8.44 -0.11 -17.78
CA PHE A 373 8.52 -1.50 -18.23
C PHE A 373 7.54 -1.73 -19.37
N LYS A 374 8.05 -2.10 -20.54
CA LYS A 374 7.24 -2.36 -21.72
C LYS A 374 6.91 -3.84 -21.83
N PHE A 375 5.63 -4.15 -22.05
CA PHE A 375 5.14 -5.51 -22.20
C PHE A 375 4.62 -5.75 -23.61
N THR A 376 4.72 -6.99 -24.08
CA THR A 376 4.20 -7.42 -25.39
C THR A 376 2.89 -8.19 -25.27
N ALA A 377 2.56 -8.68 -24.08
CA ALA A 377 1.35 -9.42 -23.80
C ALA A 377 0.66 -8.91 -22.53
N ILE A 378 -0.68 -8.91 -22.53
CA ILE A 378 -1.49 -8.43 -21.39
C ILE A 378 -1.33 -9.31 -20.16
N GLU A 379 -1.13 -10.62 -20.34
CA GLU A 379 -0.96 -11.56 -19.24
C GLU A 379 0.32 -11.25 -18.45
N GLN A 380 1.43 -10.99 -19.14
CA GLN A 380 2.70 -10.61 -18.50
C GLN A 380 2.58 -9.28 -17.75
N LEU A 381 1.88 -8.30 -18.35
CA LEU A 381 1.63 -7.00 -17.74
C LEU A 381 0.82 -7.16 -16.44
N VAL A 382 -0.31 -7.88 -16.50
CA VAL A 382 -1.18 -8.11 -15.34
C VAL A 382 -0.46 -8.92 -14.26
N VAL A 383 0.27 -9.97 -14.63
CA VAL A 383 1.02 -10.79 -13.67
C VAL A 383 2.08 -9.96 -12.96
N PHE A 384 2.82 -9.12 -13.68
CA PHE A 384 3.77 -8.18 -13.07
C PHE A 384 3.07 -7.21 -12.12
N PHE A 385 1.97 -6.59 -12.57
CA PHE A 385 1.18 -5.66 -11.78
C PHE A 385 0.66 -6.29 -10.49
N CYS A 386 0.01 -7.45 -10.57
CA CYS A 386 -0.51 -8.15 -9.40
C CYS A 386 0.61 -8.60 -8.46
N THR A 387 1.74 -9.06 -8.99
CA THR A 387 2.91 -9.44 -8.16
C THR A 387 3.47 -8.24 -7.41
N PHE A 388 3.62 -7.10 -8.08
CA PHE A 388 4.05 -5.85 -7.46
C PHE A 388 3.11 -5.44 -6.33
N LEU A 389 1.79 -5.45 -6.58
CA LEU A 389 0.79 -5.08 -5.58
C LEU A 389 0.79 -6.04 -4.39
N ALA A 390 0.86 -7.35 -4.62
CA ALA A 390 0.86 -8.35 -3.56
C ALA A 390 2.10 -8.25 -2.68
N LEU A 391 3.31 -8.25 -3.26
CA LEU A 391 4.56 -8.10 -2.51
C LEU A 391 4.58 -6.80 -1.70
N ARG A 392 4.09 -5.69 -2.29
CA ARG A 392 4.01 -4.40 -1.59
C ARG A 392 3.00 -4.42 -0.44
N SER A 393 1.91 -5.16 -0.58
CA SER A 393 0.87 -5.27 0.45
C SER A 393 1.24 -6.22 1.59
N GLN A 394 2.18 -7.14 1.32
CA GLN A 394 2.71 -8.10 2.30
C GLN A 394 3.92 -7.54 3.08
N ASP A 395 4.44 -6.37 2.71
CA ASP A 395 5.54 -5.71 3.42
C ASP A 395 5.10 -5.31 4.84
N SER A 396 5.56 -6.06 5.85
CA SER A 396 5.15 -5.87 7.24
C SER A 396 5.85 -4.69 7.92
N GLY A 397 6.98 -4.22 7.37
CA GLY A 397 7.75 -3.12 7.97
C GLY A 397 7.14 -1.74 7.72
N ARG A 398 6.34 -1.59 6.65
CA ARG A 398 5.51 -0.40 6.39
C ARG A 398 4.39 -0.75 5.41
N PRO A 399 3.29 -1.35 5.92
CA PRO A 399 2.13 -1.71 5.11
C PRO A 399 1.56 -0.48 4.40
N VAL A 400 1.22 -0.62 3.12
CA VAL A 400 0.60 0.49 2.37
C VAL A 400 -0.88 0.57 2.71
N GLU A 401 -1.21 1.42 3.68
CA GLU A 401 -2.60 1.77 3.95
C GLU A 401 -3.16 2.58 2.78
N ARG A 402 -4.19 2.04 2.12
CA ARG A 402 -4.89 2.63 0.96
C ARG A 402 -4.12 2.55 -0.36
N ILE A 403 -4.09 1.35 -0.93
CA ILE A 403 -3.70 1.10 -2.34
C ILE A 403 -4.60 1.92 -3.29
N ARG A 404 -3.99 2.92 -3.97
CA ARG A 404 -4.69 3.84 -4.89
C ARG A 404 -4.60 3.40 -6.34
N ASP A 405 -3.54 2.70 -6.66
CA ASP A 405 -3.10 2.15 -7.95
C ASP A 405 -3.48 0.67 -8.12
N TYR A 406 -4.60 0.26 -7.55
CA TYR A 406 -5.08 -1.12 -7.57
C TYR A 406 -5.89 -1.48 -8.84
N GLU A 407 -6.24 -0.48 -9.65
CA GLU A 407 -6.96 -0.61 -10.92
C GLU A 407 -6.03 -0.28 -12.09
N LEU A 408 -6.08 -1.10 -13.13
CA LEU A 408 -5.44 -0.79 -14.41
C LEU A 408 -6.39 0.08 -15.22
N GLU A 409 -5.96 1.26 -15.64
CA GLU A 409 -6.82 2.23 -16.37
C GLU A 409 -7.42 1.66 -17.67
N ARG A 410 -6.74 0.68 -18.28
CA ARG A 410 -7.18 0.02 -19.52
C ARG A 410 -8.20 -1.10 -19.32
N GLU A 411 -8.49 -1.47 -18.08
CA GLU A 411 -9.43 -2.55 -17.78
C GLU A 411 -10.80 -2.02 -17.38
N GLN A 412 -11.84 -2.54 -18.03
CA GLN A 412 -13.22 -2.30 -17.65
C GLN A 412 -13.68 -3.36 -16.64
N GLU A 413 -14.13 -2.94 -15.47
CA GLU A 413 -14.85 -3.82 -14.53
C GLU A 413 -16.25 -4.11 -15.08
N LEU A 414 -16.51 -5.37 -15.43
CA LEU A 414 -17.80 -5.84 -15.94
C LEU A 414 -18.69 -6.39 -14.82
N PHE A 415 -18.07 -6.90 -13.76
CA PHE A 415 -18.74 -7.48 -12.61
C PHE A 415 -17.89 -7.30 -11.36
N GLY A 416 -18.56 -7.08 -10.23
CA GLY A 416 -17.97 -7.10 -8.89
C GLY A 416 -18.93 -7.76 -7.89
N GLY A 417 -18.46 -8.78 -7.18
CA GLY A 417 -19.24 -9.52 -6.19
C GLY A 417 -18.37 -10.00 -5.03
N LYS A 418 -19.00 -10.48 -3.97
CA LYS A 418 -18.29 -11.01 -2.79
C LYS A 418 -18.32 -12.52 -2.77
N ILE A 419 -17.16 -13.13 -2.57
CA ILE A 419 -17.00 -14.58 -2.42
C ILE A 419 -16.39 -14.91 -1.06
N VAL A 420 -16.74 -16.08 -0.55
CA VAL A 420 -16.03 -16.74 0.55
C VAL A 420 -15.07 -17.74 -0.07
N ASP A 421 -13.79 -17.55 0.16
CA ASP A 421 -12.70 -18.34 -0.43
C ASP A 421 -11.61 -18.44 0.65
N ASP A 422 -11.17 -19.67 0.90
CA ASP A 422 -10.33 -20.05 2.04
C ASP A 422 -10.80 -19.52 3.42
N ASN A 423 -12.12 -19.59 3.68
CA ASN A 423 -12.79 -19.02 4.87
C ASN A 423 -12.71 -17.50 5.04
N PHE A 424 -12.07 -16.78 4.11
CA PHE A 424 -12.01 -15.34 4.10
C PHE A 424 -12.99 -14.73 3.10
N LEU A 425 -13.38 -13.49 3.37
CA LEU A 425 -14.23 -12.71 2.48
C LEU A 425 -13.37 -11.98 1.46
N HIS A 426 -13.57 -12.29 0.18
CA HIS A 426 -12.85 -11.70 -0.93
C HIS A 426 -13.78 -10.98 -1.90
N ALA A 427 -13.24 -9.99 -2.59
CA ALA A 427 -13.91 -9.31 -3.69
C ALA A 427 -13.49 -9.97 -5.01
N LEU A 428 -14.45 -10.59 -5.69
CA LEU A 428 -14.25 -11.18 -7.01
C LEU A 428 -14.71 -10.20 -8.09
N ARG A 429 -13.88 -10.01 -9.11
CA ARG A 429 -14.17 -9.14 -10.24
C ARG A 429 -13.93 -9.82 -11.58
N ILE A 430 -14.69 -9.38 -12.58
CA ILE A 430 -14.44 -9.69 -14.00
C ILE A 430 -13.92 -8.40 -14.64
N TYR A 431 -12.72 -8.47 -15.21
CA TYR A 431 -12.12 -7.38 -15.97
C TYR A 431 -12.03 -7.76 -17.45
N ARG A 432 -12.27 -6.79 -18.33
CA ARG A 432 -11.98 -6.88 -19.77
C ARG A 432 -10.99 -5.79 -20.15
N ASP A 433 -9.85 -6.15 -20.71
CA ASP A 433 -8.92 -5.18 -21.30
C ASP A 433 -9.58 -4.54 -22.53
N THR A 434 -9.62 -3.22 -22.55
CA THR A 434 -10.33 -2.44 -23.58
C THR A 434 -9.68 -2.47 -24.95
N VAL A 435 -8.43 -2.95 -25.04
CA VAL A 435 -7.64 -2.94 -26.28
C VAL A 435 -7.49 -4.34 -26.87
N SER A 436 -7.04 -5.31 -26.08
CA SER A 436 -6.88 -6.71 -26.50
C SER A 436 -8.18 -7.52 -26.40
N GLY A 437 -9.16 -7.03 -25.65
CA GLY A 437 -10.40 -7.77 -25.36
C GLY A 437 -10.23 -8.92 -24.37
N ALA A 438 -9.01 -9.16 -23.86
CA ALA A 438 -8.74 -10.23 -22.92
C ALA A 438 -9.60 -10.09 -21.65
N VAL A 439 -10.19 -11.21 -21.21
CA VAL A 439 -11.05 -11.26 -20.03
C VAL A 439 -10.37 -12.05 -18.93
N ARG A 440 -10.36 -11.49 -17.73
CA ARG A 440 -9.79 -12.16 -16.55
C ARG A 440 -10.67 -12.01 -15.32
N LEU A 441 -10.49 -12.97 -14.42
CA LEU A 441 -11.00 -12.96 -13.06
C LEU A 441 -9.90 -12.45 -12.11
N GLN A 442 -10.29 -11.70 -11.09
CA GLN A 442 -9.40 -11.34 -9.98
C GLN A 442 -10.13 -11.46 -8.66
N ALA A 443 -9.55 -12.20 -7.72
CA ALA A 443 -9.92 -12.14 -6.32
C ALA A 443 -8.94 -11.23 -5.57
N SER A 444 -9.47 -10.34 -4.74
CA SER A 444 -8.67 -9.49 -3.86
C SER A 444 -9.25 -9.42 -2.45
N VAL A 445 -8.40 -9.06 -1.49
CA VAL A 445 -8.78 -8.88 -0.09
C VAL A 445 -9.88 -7.83 0.02
N HIS A 446 -11.01 -8.18 0.66
CA HIS A 446 -12.18 -7.31 0.71
C HIS A 446 -12.10 -6.23 1.81
N LYS A 447 -11.52 -6.57 2.96
CA LYS A 447 -11.45 -5.75 4.19
C LYS A 447 -10.12 -5.95 4.91
N GLY A 448 -9.81 -5.06 5.85
CA GLY A 448 -8.55 -5.06 6.60
C GLY A 448 -7.47 -4.24 5.91
N GLU A 449 -6.26 -4.29 6.46
CA GLU A 449 -5.10 -3.50 6.04
C GLU A 449 -4.69 -3.80 4.59
N MET A 450 -4.74 -5.08 4.20
CA MET A 450 -4.41 -5.53 2.84
C MET A 450 -5.55 -5.32 1.82
N LYS A 451 -6.59 -4.54 2.15
CA LYS A 451 -7.75 -4.34 1.26
C LYS A 451 -7.30 -3.93 -0.14
N ARG A 452 -7.83 -4.64 -1.15
CA ARG A 452 -7.50 -4.55 -2.59
C ARG A 452 -6.21 -5.26 -3.02
N SER A 453 -5.43 -5.83 -2.11
CA SER A 453 -4.31 -6.71 -2.48
C SER A 453 -4.82 -7.91 -3.28
N PRO A 454 -4.24 -8.22 -4.45
CA PRO A 454 -4.62 -9.39 -5.22
C PRO A 454 -4.24 -10.66 -4.48
N ILE A 455 -5.12 -11.66 -4.57
CA ILE A 455 -4.91 -13.00 -3.99
C ILE A 455 -4.65 -13.98 -5.12
N TRP A 456 -5.47 -13.92 -6.16
CA TRP A 456 -5.22 -14.64 -7.40
C TRP A 456 -5.86 -13.94 -8.59
N THR A 457 -5.32 -14.22 -9.78
CA THR A 457 -5.92 -13.82 -11.06
C THR A 457 -5.92 -15.01 -12.01
N ALA A 458 -6.87 -15.04 -12.94
CA ALA A 458 -6.99 -16.10 -13.93
C ALA A 458 -7.58 -15.54 -15.23
N PHE A 459 -6.88 -15.76 -16.34
CA PHE A 459 -7.39 -15.40 -17.67
C PHE A 459 -8.39 -16.46 -18.13
N ILE A 460 -9.56 -16.00 -18.59
CA ILE A 460 -10.68 -16.87 -18.95
C ILE A 460 -11.14 -16.68 -20.39
N THR A 461 -10.49 -15.81 -21.17
CA THR A 461 -10.85 -15.48 -22.55
C THR A 461 -11.15 -16.73 -23.39
N GLN A 462 -10.24 -17.71 -23.35
CA GLN A 462 -10.35 -18.98 -24.11
C GLN A 462 -11.47 -19.91 -23.63
N HIS A 463 -11.99 -19.69 -22.42
CA HIS A 463 -13.04 -20.54 -21.84
C HIS A 463 -14.44 -19.95 -22.01
N ILE A 464 -14.55 -18.65 -22.31
CA ILE A 464 -15.83 -17.99 -22.58
C ILE A 464 -16.50 -18.67 -23.78
N GLY A 465 -17.78 -19.02 -23.64
CA GLY A 465 -18.55 -19.76 -24.65
C GLY A 465 -18.32 -21.28 -24.68
N THR A 466 -17.35 -21.81 -23.94
CA THR A 466 -17.12 -23.26 -23.85
C THR A 466 -18.26 -23.94 -23.10
N ARG A 467 -18.97 -24.86 -23.77
CA ARG A 467 -20.12 -25.55 -23.19
C ARG A 467 -19.71 -26.38 -21.96
N GLY A 468 -20.38 -26.14 -20.84
CA GLY A 468 -20.16 -26.88 -19.59
C GLY A 468 -18.87 -26.52 -18.85
N TRP A 469 -18.15 -25.47 -19.26
CA TRP A 469 -17.02 -24.93 -18.49
C TRP A 469 -17.46 -24.36 -17.14
N MET A 470 -18.61 -23.67 -17.12
CA MET A 470 -19.19 -23.05 -15.92
C MET A 470 -20.60 -23.57 -15.68
N ARG A 471 -20.95 -23.82 -14.41
CA ARG A 471 -22.31 -24.14 -13.99
C ARG A 471 -22.64 -23.54 -12.63
N LEU A 472 -23.90 -23.15 -12.44
CA LEU A 472 -24.45 -22.79 -11.14
C LEU A 472 -24.86 -24.08 -10.43
N ALA A 473 -24.07 -24.54 -9.46
CA ALA A 473 -24.31 -25.80 -8.75
C ALA A 473 -25.35 -25.63 -7.62
N GLU A 474 -25.28 -24.51 -6.91
CA GLU A 474 -26.21 -24.12 -5.85
C GLU A 474 -26.59 -22.65 -6.02
N PRO A 475 -27.63 -22.12 -5.33
CA PRO A 475 -28.05 -20.73 -5.51
C PRO A 475 -26.95 -19.68 -5.28
N LYS A 476 -25.88 -20.02 -4.55
CA LYS A 476 -24.75 -19.14 -4.26
C LYS A 476 -23.40 -19.68 -4.77
N THR A 477 -23.39 -20.84 -5.41
CA THR A 477 -22.14 -21.57 -5.69
C THR A 477 -22.02 -21.80 -7.19
N VAL A 478 -21.00 -21.17 -7.78
CA VAL A 478 -20.63 -21.38 -9.18
C VAL A 478 -19.43 -22.31 -9.21
N VAL A 479 -19.46 -23.30 -10.10
CA VAL A 479 -18.39 -24.27 -10.30
C VAL A 479 -17.80 -24.08 -11.69
N LEU A 480 -16.47 -24.04 -11.78
CA LEU A 480 -15.69 -23.91 -13.01
C LEU A 480 -14.84 -25.16 -13.20
N ARG A 481 -14.95 -25.82 -14.35
CA ARG A 481 -14.26 -27.09 -14.61
C ARG A 481 -12.73 -26.94 -14.62
N THR A 482 -12.23 -25.87 -15.22
CA THR A 482 -10.80 -25.59 -15.35
C THR A 482 -10.54 -24.11 -15.13
N LEU A 483 -9.59 -23.75 -14.28
CA LEU A 483 -9.21 -22.36 -14.05
C LEU A 483 -7.73 -22.27 -13.65
N GLN A 484 -6.91 -21.74 -14.55
CA GLN A 484 -5.50 -21.51 -14.26
C GLN A 484 -5.32 -20.22 -13.45
N ARG A 485 -5.09 -20.38 -12.14
CA ARG A 485 -4.92 -19.27 -11.19
C ARG A 485 -3.44 -18.99 -10.96
N SER A 486 -3.01 -17.76 -11.22
CA SER A 486 -1.78 -17.23 -10.64
C SER A 486 -2.07 -16.78 -9.21
N ILE A 487 -1.43 -17.38 -8.22
CA ILE A 487 -1.68 -17.14 -6.79
C ILE A 487 -0.58 -16.22 -6.23
N PHE A 488 -0.98 -15.14 -5.56
CA PHE A 488 -0.11 -14.07 -5.08
C PHE A 488 -0.05 -13.95 -3.55
N THR A 489 -0.43 -15.00 -2.82
CA THR A 489 -0.52 -14.99 -1.35
C THR A 489 0.34 -16.08 -0.74
N PHE A 490 0.41 -16.09 0.59
CA PHE A 490 1.13 -17.06 1.40
C PHE A 490 0.81 -18.52 1.01
N PRO A 491 1.77 -19.45 1.17
CA PRO A 491 1.69 -20.81 0.65
C PRO A 491 0.62 -21.70 1.30
N ASP A 492 0.03 -21.26 2.42
CA ASP A 492 -1.06 -21.91 3.13
C ASP A 492 -2.44 -21.68 2.48
N TYR A 493 -2.53 -20.76 1.51
CA TYR A 493 -3.78 -20.52 0.78
C TYR A 493 -4.20 -21.74 -0.04
N ASN A 494 -5.40 -22.24 0.27
CA ASN A 494 -5.97 -23.40 -0.40
C ASN A 494 -7.25 -23.01 -1.17
N PRO A 495 -7.19 -22.96 -2.52
CA PRO A 495 -8.37 -22.65 -3.31
C PRO A 495 -9.44 -23.75 -3.15
N PRO A 496 -10.72 -23.40 -2.95
CA PRO A 496 -11.78 -24.38 -2.76
C PRO A 496 -12.05 -25.15 -4.06
N LEU A 497 -11.93 -26.48 -3.97
CA LEU A 497 -12.15 -27.42 -5.07
C LEU A 497 -13.26 -28.42 -4.71
N THR A 498 -13.95 -28.94 -5.72
CA THR A 498 -14.83 -30.10 -5.57
C THR A 498 -13.98 -31.37 -5.42
N ALA A 499 -14.61 -32.48 -5.01
CA ALA A 499 -13.95 -33.80 -4.99
C ALA A 499 -13.42 -34.24 -6.37
N GLN A 500 -13.92 -33.63 -7.45
CA GLN A 500 -13.50 -33.88 -8.84
C GLN A 500 -12.39 -32.92 -9.31
N GLY A 501 -11.90 -32.03 -8.43
CA GLY A 501 -10.90 -31.01 -8.76
C GLY A 501 -11.47 -29.78 -9.48
N GLU A 502 -12.79 -29.63 -9.59
CA GLU A 502 -13.40 -28.42 -10.19
C GLU A 502 -13.30 -27.23 -9.22
N HIS A 503 -13.11 -26.04 -9.75
CA HIS A 503 -12.96 -24.83 -8.94
C HIS A 503 -14.29 -24.29 -8.45
N ILE A 504 -14.37 -23.97 -7.16
CA ILE A 504 -15.57 -23.44 -6.54
C ILE A 504 -15.44 -21.92 -6.35
N LEU A 505 -16.50 -21.18 -6.72
CA LEU A 505 -16.70 -19.79 -6.40
C LEU A 505 -17.98 -19.66 -5.55
N LYS A 506 -17.82 -19.51 -4.24
CA LYS A 506 -18.93 -19.44 -3.29
C LYS A 506 -19.27 -17.99 -2.98
N PHE A 507 -20.33 -17.47 -3.58
CA PHE A 507 -20.80 -16.10 -3.36
C PHE A 507 -21.51 -15.96 -2.01
N THR A 508 -21.49 -14.75 -1.43
CA THR A 508 -22.26 -14.48 -0.21
C THR A 508 -23.77 -14.43 -0.48
N ASN A 509 -24.15 -14.02 -1.69
CA ASN A 509 -25.52 -13.72 -2.09
C ASN A 509 -25.88 -14.42 -3.40
N ARG A 510 -27.14 -14.84 -3.54
CA ARG A 510 -27.64 -15.47 -4.77
C ARG A 510 -27.63 -14.52 -5.98
N SER A 511 -27.93 -13.24 -5.73
CA SER A 511 -27.90 -12.20 -6.76
C SER A 511 -26.56 -12.14 -7.48
N ASP A 512 -25.47 -12.21 -6.72
CA ASP A 512 -24.11 -12.05 -7.23
C ASP A 512 -23.71 -13.27 -8.04
N ALA A 513 -24.06 -14.48 -7.58
CA ALA A 513 -23.82 -15.71 -8.35
C ALA A 513 -24.57 -15.71 -9.68
N THR A 514 -25.84 -15.28 -9.68
CA THR A 514 -26.64 -15.17 -10.91
C THR A 514 -26.11 -14.08 -11.84
N ALA A 515 -25.77 -12.90 -11.30
CA ALA A 515 -25.19 -11.81 -12.07
C ALA A 515 -23.84 -12.19 -12.68
N PHE A 516 -22.99 -12.92 -11.95
CA PHE A 516 -21.72 -13.45 -12.46
C PHE A 516 -21.94 -14.35 -13.69
N VAL A 517 -22.83 -15.33 -13.57
CA VAL A 517 -23.17 -16.25 -14.68
C VAL A 517 -23.74 -15.49 -15.88
N GLN A 518 -24.59 -14.49 -15.62
CA GLN A 518 -25.17 -13.64 -16.66
C GLN A 518 -24.09 -12.82 -17.37
N THR A 519 -23.18 -12.16 -16.66
CA THR A 519 -22.09 -11.39 -17.26
C THR A 519 -21.19 -12.26 -18.15
N ILE A 520 -20.85 -13.47 -17.71
CA ILE A 520 -20.08 -14.42 -18.54
C ILE A 520 -20.87 -14.86 -19.78
N SER A 521 -22.19 -15.05 -19.66
CA SER A 521 -23.05 -15.40 -20.79
C SER A 521 -23.19 -14.27 -21.80
N GLU A 522 -23.27 -13.02 -21.33
CA GLU A 522 -23.28 -11.81 -22.16
C GLU A 522 -21.96 -11.65 -22.92
N LEU A 523 -20.83 -11.92 -22.27
CA LEU A 523 -19.52 -11.96 -22.92
C LEU A 523 -19.42 -13.04 -24.00
N ALA A 524 -20.05 -14.21 -23.79
CA ALA A 524 -20.09 -15.26 -24.81
C ALA A 524 -20.97 -14.90 -26.01
N ALA A 525 -21.97 -14.03 -25.82
CA ALA A 525 -22.84 -13.55 -26.89
C ALA A 525 -22.20 -12.43 -27.73
N PHE A 526 -21.26 -11.67 -27.14
CA PHE A 526 -20.56 -10.55 -27.78
C PHE A 526 -19.04 -10.62 -27.54
N PRO A 527 -18.34 -11.53 -28.24
CA PRO A 527 -16.90 -11.79 -28.02
C PRO A 527 -16.01 -10.54 -28.19
#